data_AF-N6TYA1-F1
#
_entry.id   AF-N6TYA1-F1
#
_cell.length_a   1.000
_cell.length_b   1.000
_cell.length_c   1.000
_cell.angle_alpha   90.00
_cell.angle_beta   90.00
_cell.angle_gamma   90.00
#
_symmetry.space_group_name_H-M   'P 1'
#
loop_
_entity.id
_entity.type
_entity.pdbx_description
1 polymer ?
#
loop_
_entity_poly.entity_id
_entity_poly.type
_entity_poly.pdbx_seq_one_letter_code
_entity_poly.pdbx_strand_id
1 'polypeptide(L)'
;MAMASVKRGNKKPKKRAKKVNLVFDEVKRRDFLTGFRKRKLQRKKHAQEKLENDLKEERKRLKSDAKESYKKLVVSHRDIPELEKYLSNEYEEDDVTVKVVELSTNEIAKQSNWIGANRPKYESDQEEEVKPEDPEEIPGMELKAKTPKATKVTKPSTKQFHSEKQVKKELKKQATKNVQKSKVFQKKNKMEQRKQKKQSLRANKLKEGAKQKFGKKGNKNGRFTKRNKDTD
;
A
#
# COMPACT_ATOMS: atom_id res chain seq x y z
N MET A 1 -4.41 -1.19 -60.63
CA MET A 1 -5.23 -1.35 -59.40
C MET A 1 -5.44 -2.84 -59.16
N ALA A 2 -4.81 -3.41 -58.13
CA ALA A 2 -5.06 -4.78 -57.69
C ALA A 2 -5.46 -4.75 -56.21
N MET A 3 -6.74 -5.00 -55.93
CA MET A 3 -7.30 -5.02 -54.57
C MET A 3 -6.88 -6.33 -53.88
N ALA A 4 -6.18 -6.20 -52.74
CA ALA A 4 -5.76 -7.32 -51.92
C ALA A 4 -6.97 -8.02 -51.26
N SER A 5 -7.15 -9.30 -51.57
CA SER A 5 -8.14 -10.17 -50.94
C SER A 5 -7.80 -10.42 -49.46
N VAL A 6 -8.58 -9.82 -48.56
CA VAL A 6 -8.50 -10.05 -47.11
C VAL A 6 -8.89 -11.51 -46.79
N LYS A 7 -7.89 -12.36 -46.49
CA LYS A 7 -8.08 -13.71 -45.96
C LYS A 7 -8.79 -13.63 -44.61
N ARG A 8 -10.10 -13.89 -44.59
CA ARG A 8 -10.89 -14.04 -43.36
C ARG A 8 -10.41 -15.31 -42.63
N GLY A 9 -9.78 -15.12 -41.46
CA GLY A 9 -9.26 -16.21 -40.64
C GLY A 9 -10.31 -17.28 -40.33
N ASN A 10 -9.94 -18.54 -40.56
CA ASN A 10 -10.77 -19.72 -40.32
C ASN A 10 -11.05 -19.87 -38.81
N LYS A 11 -12.19 -19.36 -38.33
CA LYS A 11 -12.61 -19.52 -36.92
C LYS A 11 -12.99 -20.98 -36.68
N LYS A 12 -12.22 -21.70 -35.86
CA LYS A 12 -12.54 -23.06 -35.43
C LYS A 12 -13.98 -23.12 -34.86
N PRO A 13 -14.78 -24.15 -35.19
CA PRO A 13 -16.15 -24.25 -34.71
C PRO A 13 -16.15 -24.34 -33.18
N LYS A 14 -16.86 -23.40 -32.51
CA LYS A 14 -17.12 -23.45 -31.07
C LYS A 14 -17.80 -24.79 -30.77
N LYS A 15 -17.14 -25.65 -29.98
CA LYS A 15 -17.75 -26.90 -29.47
C LYS A 15 -19.07 -26.51 -28.78
N ARG A 16 -20.20 -26.83 -29.41
CA ARG A 16 -21.54 -26.58 -28.86
C ARG A 16 -21.60 -27.33 -27.52
N ALA A 17 -21.83 -26.62 -26.43
CA ALA A 17 -21.94 -27.24 -25.11
C ALA A 17 -23.03 -28.32 -25.16
N LYS A 18 -22.78 -29.47 -24.52
CA LYS A 18 -23.74 -30.56 -24.44
C LYS A 18 -25.04 -30.02 -23.82
N LYS A 19 -26.19 -30.49 -24.31
CA LYS A 19 -27.51 -30.12 -23.76
C LYS A 19 -27.55 -30.45 -22.26
N VAL A 20 -28.01 -29.51 -21.44
CA VAL A 20 -28.15 -29.70 -19.99
C VAL A 20 -29.55 -30.20 -19.71
N ASN A 21 -29.68 -31.43 -19.21
CA ASN A 21 -30.96 -31.99 -18.80
C ASN A 21 -31.32 -31.42 -17.42
N LEU A 22 -32.40 -30.64 -17.34
CA LEU A 22 -32.97 -30.14 -16.09
C LEU A 22 -33.91 -31.19 -15.51
N VAL A 23 -33.44 -31.92 -14.50
CA VAL A 23 -34.25 -32.88 -13.75
C VAL A 23 -34.58 -32.29 -12.38
N PHE A 24 -35.85 -32.38 -11.99
CA PHE A 24 -36.34 -31.82 -10.74
C PHE A 24 -36.11 -32.79 -9.59
N ASP A 25 -34.94 -32.70 -8.94
CA ASP A 25 -34.64 -33.47 -7.73
C ASP A 25 -35.30 -32.84 -6.50
N GLU A 26 -36.30 -33.51 -5.93
CA GLU A 26 -36.98 -33.04 -4.71
C GLU A 26 -36.02 -32.88 -3.53
N VAL A 27 -35.02 -33.76 -3.40
CA VAL A 27 -34.02 -33.70 -2.32
C VAL A 27 -33.18 -32.43 -2.44
N LYS A 28 -32.66 -32.14 -3.65
CA LYS A 28 -31.91 -30.91 -3.94
C LYS A 28 -32.78 -29.67 -3.74
N ARG A 29 -34.09 -29.75 -4.05
CA ARG A 29 -35.05 -28.67 -3.77
C ARG A 29 -35.20 -28.43 -2.27
N ARG A 30 -35.38 -29.49 -1.46
CA ARG A 30 -35.48 -29.36 0.01
C ARG A 30 -34.20 -28.77 0.60
N ASP A 31 -33.02 -29.24 0.16
CA ASP A 31 -31.73 -28.68 0.55
C ASP A 31 -31.55 -27.22 0.10
N PHE A 32 -32.05 -26.87 -1.09
CA PHE A 32 -32.00 -25.50 -1.57
C PHE A 32 -32.92 -24.59 -0.72
N LEU A 33 -34.13 -25.03 -0.40
CA LEU A 33 -35.08 -24.23 0.38
C LEU A 33 -34.67 -24.09 1.85
N THR A 34 -34.15 -25.15 2.48
CA THR A 34 -33.77 -25.13 3.90
C THR A 34 -32.31 -24.72 4.13
N GLY A 35 -31.45 -24.86 3.13
CA GLY A 35 -30.00 -24.69 3.22
C GLY A 35 -29.49 -23.24 3.27
N PHE A 36 -30.32 -22.24 3.55
CA PHE A 36 -29.87 -20.83 3.60
C PHE A 36 -28.72 -20.59 4.57
N ARG A 37 -28.74 -21.20 5.75
CA ARG A 37 -27.65 -21.12 6.73
C ARG A 37 -26.37 -21.76 6.18
N LYS A 38 -26.48 -22.93 5.54
CA LYS A 38 -25.35 -23.63 4.88
C LYS A 38 -24.72 -22.71 3.82
N ARG A 39 -25.52 -22.14 2.91
CA ARG A 39 -25.06 -21.18 1.88
C ARG A 39 -24.46 -19.90 2.47
N LYS A 40 -25.04 -19.36 3.54
CA LYS A 40 -24.48 -18.17 4.23
C LYS A 40 -23.11 -18.48 4.83
N LEU A 41 -22.92 -19.66 5.43
CA LEU A 41 -21.63 -20.10 5.94
C LEU A 41 -20.61 -20.35 4.82
N GLN A 42 -21.02 -21.02 3.74
CA GLN A 42 -20.17 -21.22 2.56
C GLN A 42 -19.71 -19.90 1.96
N ARG A 43 -20.61 -18.94 1.75
CA ARG A 43 -20.24 -17.59 1.27
C ARG A 43 -19.25 -16.89 2.20
N LYS A 44 -19.42 -17.02 3.51
CA LYS A 44 -18.47 -16.47 4.50
C LYS A 44 -17.10 -17.15 4.39
N LYS A 45 -17.07 -18.48 4.31
CA LYS A 45 -15.85 -19.27 4.18
C LYS A 45 -15.11 -18.93 2.89
N HIS A 46 -15.80 -18.93 1.76
CA HIS A 46 -15.24 -18.54 0.47
C HIS A 46 -14.67 -17.11 0.49
N ALA A 47 -15.36 -16.15 1.12
CA ALA A 47 -14.84 -14.80 1.26
C ALA A 47 -13.58 -14.72 2.14
N GLN A 48 -13.47 -15.57 3.16
CA GLN A 48 -12.28 -15.68 4.01
C GLN A 48 -11.11 -16.32 3.24
N GLU A 49 -11.35 -17.45 2.57
CA GLU A 49 -10.36 -18.15 1.75
C GLU A 49 -9.84 -17.25 0.62
N LYS A 50 -10.73 -16.53 -0.07
CA LYS A 50 -10.34 -15.55 -1.10
C LYS A 50 -9.42 -14.48 -0.52
N LEU A 51 -9.78 -13.90 0.62
CA LEU A 51 -8.95 -12.88 1.26
C LEU A 51 -7.59 -13.44 1.70
N GLU A 52 -7.54 -14.69 2.15
CA GLU A 52 -6.28 -15.35 2.53
C GLU A 52 -5.39 -15.62 1.30
N ASN A 53 -5.97 -16.07 0.19
CA ASN A 53 -5.26 -16.27 -1.06
C ASN A 53 -4.71 -14.95 -1.59
N ASP A 54 -5.53 -13.89 -1.61
CA ASP A 54 -5.09 -12.54 -1.99
C ASP A 54 -3.89 -12.08 -1.12
N LEU A 55 -3.91 -12.36 0.19
CA LEU A 55 -2.79 -12.04 1.09
C LEU A 55 -1.53 -12.86 0.80
N LYS A 56 -1.67 -14.13 0.42
CA LYS A 56 -0.54 -15.00 0.06
C LYS A 56 0.09 -14.52 -1.26
N GLU A 57 -0.72 -14.17 -2.25
CA GLU A 57 -0.26 -13.63 -3.53
C GLU A 57 0.45 -12.29 -3.36
N GLU A 58 -0.10 -11.36 -2.58
CA GLU A 58 0.55 -10.09 -2.28
C GLU A 58 1.88 -10.26 -1.55
N ARG A 59 1.97 -11.22 -0.62
CA ARG A 59 3.26 -11.54 0.04
C ARG A 59 4.28 -12.10 -0.95
N LYS A 60 3.86 -13.00 -1.84
CA LYS A 60 4.74 -13.55 -2.89
C LYS A 60 5.25 -12.44 -3.80
N ARG A 61 4.35 -11.55 -4.23
CA ARG A 61 4.68 -10.38 -5.05
C ARG A 61 5.66 -9.44 -4.34
N LEU A 62 5.39 -9.05 -3.09
CA LEU A 62 6.31 -8.19 -2.35
C LEU A 62 7.70 -8.83 -2.16
N LYS A 63 7.76 -10.16 -2.00
CA LYS A 63 9.02 -10.88 -1.91
C LYS A 63 9.78 -10.91 -3.25
N SER A 64 9.08 -11.12 -4.38
CA SER A 64 9.71 -11.03 -5.71
C SER A 64 10.20 -9.62 -5.99
N ASP A 65 9.37 -8.61 -5.74
CA ASP A 65 9.71 -7.20 -5.95
C ASP A 65 10.93 -6.80 -5.11
N ALA A 66 11.01 -7.25 -3.85
CA ALA A 66 12.17 -7.02 -2.98
C ALA A 66 13.44 -7.72 -3.49
N LYS A 67 13.32 -8.95 -3.99
CA LYS A 67 14.44 -9.70 -4.57
C LYS A 67 14.93 -9.02 -5.85
N GLU A 68 14.02 -8.55 -6.70
CA GLU A 68 14.35 -7.82 -7.91
C GLU A 68 14.96 -6.45 -7.61
N SER A 69 14.43 -5.71 -6.63
CA SER A 69 15.03 -4.43 -6.21
C SER A 69 16.43 -4.62 -5.65
N TYR A 70 16.64 -5.69 -4.88
CA TYR A 70 17.97 -6.04 -4.36
C TYR A 70 18.91 -6.46 -5.49
N LYS A 71 18.46 -7.31 -6.43
CA LYS A 71 19.24 -7.70 -7.60
C LYS A 71 19.63 -6.48 -8.43
N LYS A 72 18.71 -5.55 -8.69
CA LYS A 72 19.00 -4.30 -9.40
C LYS A 72 20.07 -3.52 -8.66
N LEU A 73 19.88 -3.26 -7.36
CA LEU A 73 20.81 -2.46 -6.57
C LEU A 73 22.18 -3.12 -6.40
N VAL A 74 22.28 -4.45 -6.27
CA VAL A 74 23.58 -5.12 -6.08
C VAL A 74 24.27 -5.43 -7.41
N VAL A 75 23.54 -5.87 -8.43
CA VAL A 75 24.13 -6.24 -9.72
C VAL A 75 24.49 -5.00 -10.53
N SER A 76 23.72 -3.91 -10.45
CA SER A 76 24.08 -2.67 -11.16
C SER A 76 25.28 -1.93 -10.56
N HIS A 77 25.65 -2.23 -9.31
CA HIS A 77 26.80 -1.63 -8.62
C HIS A 77 27.96 -2.62 -8.51
N ARG A 78 27.92 -3.75 -9.22
CA ARG A 78 29.09 -4.61 -9.38
C ARG A 78 29.88 -4.12 -10.56
N ASP A 79 31.15 -3.85 -10.33
CA ASP A 79 32.08 -3.46 -11.38
C ASP A 79 32.19 -4.59 -12.41
N ILE A 80 32.11 -4.23 -13.68
CA ILE A 80 32.25 -5.16 -14.79
C ILE A 80 33.76 -5.43 -14.92
N PRO A 81 34.25 -6.66 -14.68
CA PRO A 81 35.69 -6.93 -14.62
C PRO A 81 36.44 -6.57 -15.89
N GLU A 82 35.75 -6.64 -17.04
CA GLU A 82 36.29 -6.23 -18.33
C GLU A 82 36.57 -4.72 -18.36
N LEU A 83 35.63 -3.88 -17.89
CA LEU A 83 35.80 -2.42 -17.86
C LEU A 83 36.86 -1.97 -16.85
N GLU A 84 36.94 -2.64 -15.69
CA GLU A 84 37.96 -2.36 -14.68
C GLU A 84 39.38 -2.58 -15.24
N LYS A 85 39.57 -3.62 -16.05
CA LYS A 85 40.82 -3.88 -16.75
C LYS A 85 41.18 -2.76 -17.74
N TYR A 86 40.23 -2.24 -18.49
CA TYR A 86 40.49 -1.13 -19.42
C TYR A 86 40.75 0.22 -18.72
N LEU A 87 40.13 0.46 -17.56
CA LEU A 87 40.34 1.66 -16.73
C LEU A 87 41.69 1.66 -15.98
N SER A 88 42.24 0.47 -15.72
CA SER A 88 43.51 0.31 -14.99
C SER A 88 44.74 0.23 -15.88
N ASN A 89 44.58 -0.07 -17.18
CA ASN A 89 45.70 -0.11 -18.11
C ASN A 89 46.20 1.32 -18.41
N GLU A 90 47.44 1.60 -18.04
CA GLU A 90 48.20 2.75 -18.53
C GLU A 90 48.83 2.36 -19.87
N TYR A 91 48.58 3.17 -20.90
CA TYR A 91 49.15 2.95 -22.23
C TYR A 91 50.39 3.83 -22.35
N GLU A 92 51.55 3.22 -22.59
CA GLU A 92 52.79 3.92 -22.94
C GLU A 92 52.92 3.92 -24.47
N GLU A 93 52.85 5.10 -25.09
CA GLU A 93 53.35 5.32 -26.45
C GLU A 93 54.76 5.93 -26.37
N ASP A 94 55.52 5.85 -27.47
CA ASP A 94 56.98 6.08 -27.55
C ASP A 94 57.49 7.38 -26.90
N ASP A 95 56.63 8.39 -26.68
CA ASP A 95 56.96 9.64 -25.97
C ASP A 95 55.94 10.07 -24.89
N VAL A 96 54.80 9.38 -24.70
CA VAL A 96 53.70 9.84 -23.82
C VAL A 96 52.94 8.70 -23.15
N THR A 97 52.75 8.79 -21.83
CA THR A 97 51.87 7.91 -21.05
C THR A 97 50.44 8.47 -20.96
N VAL A 98 49.44 7.71 -21.42
CA VAL A 98 48.03 8.11 -21.37
C VAL A 98 47.23 7.19 -20.45
N LYS A 99 46.53 7.79 -19.48
CA LYS A 99 45.62 7.10 -18.56
C LYS A 99 44.18 7.47 -18.87
N VAL A 100 43.35 6.46 -19.14
CA VAL A 100 41.93 6.65 -19.43
C VAL A 100 41.14 6.70 -18.12
N VAL A 101 40.91 7.91 -17.60
CA VAL A 101 40.08 8.17 -16.42
C VAL A 101 38.87 9.00 -16.82
N GLU A 102 37.68 8.68 -16.29
CA GLU A 102 36.51 9.57 -16.42
C GLU A 102 36.76 10.85 -15.62
N LEU A 103 37.18 11.92 -16.31
CA LEU A 103 37.33 13.24 -15.71
C LEU A 103 35.99 13.95 -15.65
N SER A 104 35.50 14.19 -14.44
CA SER A 104 34.32 15.03 -14.22
C SER A 104 34.64 16.49 -14.54
N THR A 105 33.76 17.18 -15.26
CA THR A 105 33.91 18.62 -15.58
C THR A 105 34.11 19.49 -14.34
N ASN A 106 33.63 19.04 -13.18
CA ASN A 106 33.80 19.73 -11.91
C ASN A 106 35.19 19.51 -11.29
N GLU A 107 35.82 18.38 -11.55
CA GLU A 107 37.17 18.08 -11.05
C GLU A 107 38.22 18.83 -11.86
N ILE A 108 38.06 18.84 -13.20
CA ILE A 108 38.87 19.68 -14.10
C ILE A 108 38.72 21.15 -13.72
N ALA A 109 37.49 21.62 -13.47
CA ALA A 109 37.24 23.00 -13.07
C ALA A 109 37.93 23.40 -11.76
N LYS A 110 38.01 22.49 -10.78
CA LYS A 110 38.72 22.73 -9.51
C LYS A 110 40.23 22.79 -9.68
N GLN A 111 40.81 21.97 -10.55
CA GLN A 111 42.25 21.93 -10.79
C GLN A 111 42.72 23.10 -11.66
N SER A 112 41.92 23.50 -12.64
CA SER A 112 42.27 24.49 -13.66
C SER A 112 41.69 25.89 -13.41
N ASN A 113 41.09 26.15 -12.24
CA ASN A 113 40.35 27.38 -11.91
C ASN A 113 39.30 27.77 -12.99
N TRP A 114 38.70 26.78 -13.66
CA TRP A 114 37.66 27.04 -14.66
C TRP A 114 36.29 27.19 -14.01
N ILE A 115 35.42 27.95 -14.67
CA ILE A 115 34.00 28.03 -14.32
C ILE A 115 33.40 26.65 -14.65
N GLY A 116 33.06 25.89 -13.62
CA GLY A 116 32.52 24.53 -13.75
C GLY A 116 31.19 24.47 -14.49
N ALA A 117 30.58 23.27 -14.55
CA ALA A 117 29.34 23.07 -15.30
C ALA A 117 28.23 24.04 -14.84
N ASN A 118 27.70 24.85 -15.77
CA ASN A 118 26.62 25.78 -15.51
C ASN A 118 25.33 25.00 -15.20
N ARG A 119 25.01 24.86 -13.91
CA ARG A 119 23.78 24.21 -13.45
C ARG A 119 22.75 25.28 -13.09
N PRO A 120 21.51 25.20 -13.61
CA PRO A 120 20.47 26.13 -13.22
C PRO A 120 20.24 26.03 -11.71
N LYS A 121 20.36 27.16 -11.01
CA LYS A 121 19.86 27.30 -9.64
C LYS A 121 18.35 27.23 -9.74
N TYR A 122 17.77 26.10 -9.35
CA TYR A 122 16.34 26.05 -9.09
C TYR A 122 16.12 26.74 -7.75
N GLU A 123 15.44 27.90 -7.78
CA GLU A 123 14.83 28.50 -6.61
C GLU A 123 13.79 27.51 -6.08
N SER A 124 14.18 26.70 -5.10
CA SER A 124 13.24 25.94 -4.29
C SER A 124 13.46 26.17 -2.80
N ASP A 125 13.99 27.34 -2.45
CA ASP A 125 14.14 27.82 -1.06
C ASP A 125 13.62 29.27 -0.89
N GLN A 126 12.69 29.72 -1.74
CA GLN A 126 11.85 30.87 -1.42
C GLN A 126 10.39 30.50 -1.64
N GLU A 127 9.66 30.47 -0.53
CA GLU A 127 8.21 30.32 -0.46
C GLU A 127 7.56 31.58 -1.05
N GLU A 128 7.35 31.63 -2.36
CA GLU A 128 6.38 32.56 -2.93
C GLU A 128 5.02 31.87 -3.08
N GLU A 129 4.12 32.32 -2.21
CA GLU A 129 2.72 31.93 -2.11
C GLU A 129 1.94 32.52 -3.29
N VAL A 130 1.86 31.79 -4.40
CA VAL A 130 0.97 32.15 -5.51
C VAL A 130 -0.47 31.80 -5.11
N LYS A 131 -1.26 32.82 -4.78
CA LYS A 131 -2.72 32.72 -4.63
C LYS A 131 -3.35 32.45 -6.01
N PRO A 132 -4.13 31.38 -6.20
CA PRO A 132 -4.99 31.25 -7.37
C PRO A 132 -6.23 32.14 -7.18
N GLU A 133 -6.55 32.93 -8.21
CA GLU A 133 -7.79 33.70 -8.31
C GLU A 133 -9.00 32.76 -8.39
N ASP A 134 -10.02 33.06 -7.58
CA ASP A 134 -11.27 32.31 -7.49
C ASP A 134 -12.13 32.50 -8.76
N PRO A 135 -12.61 31.42 -9.41
CA PRO A 135 -13.65 31.56 -10.43
C PRO A 135 -14.99 31.87 -9.76
N GLU A 136 -15.65 32.95 -10.17
CA GLU A 136 -16.96 33.38 -9.68
C GLU A 136 -17.95 32.20 -9.56
N GLU A 137 -18.31 31.86 -8.31
CA GLU A 137 -19.28 30.80 -8.01
C GLU A 137 -20.71 31.33 -8.21
N ILE A 138 -21.44 30.73 -9.14
CA ILE A 138 -22.87 30.99 -9.35
C ILE A 138 -23.66 30.30 -8.21
N PRO A 139 -24.44 31.03 -7.39
CA PRO A 139 -25.17 30.45 -6.27
C PRO A 139 -26.16 29.36 -6.71
N GLY A 140 -26.03 28.16 -6.14
CA GLY A 140 -26.97 27.03 -6.35
C GLY A 140 -26.42 25.83 -7.14
N MET A 141 -25.20 25.91 -7.70
CA MET A 141 -24.51 24.80 -8.40
C MET A 141 -23.20 24.37 -7.72
N GLU A 142 -23.12 24.51 -6.40
CA GLU A 142 -21.94 24.15 -5.60
C GLU A 142 -21.69 22.62 -5.60
N LEU A 143 -20.93 22.14 -6.59
CA LEU A 143 -20.40 20.79 -6.58
C LEU A 143 -19.27 20.73 -5.57
N LYS A 144 -19.42 19.91 -4.52
CA LYS A 144 -18.33 19.58 -3.57
C LYS A 144 -17.20 18.85 -4.30
N ALA A 145 -16.37 19.60 -5.02
CA ALA A 145 -15.16 19.12 -5.65
C ALA A 145 -14.21 18.69 -4.53
N LYS A 146 -14.02 17.38 -4.38
CA LYS A 146 -12.89 16.88 -3.60
C LYS A 146 -11.64 17.32 -4.33
N THR A 147 -10.96 18.33 -3.80
CA THR A 147 -9.64 18.77 -4.26
C THR A 147 -8.77 17.53 -4.49
N PRO A 148 -8.22 17.33 -5.70
CA PRO A 148 -7.28 16.25 -5.92
C PRO A 148 -6.08 16.54 -5.03
N LYS A 149 -5.85 15.68 -4.03
CA LYS A 149 -4.64 15.75 -3.21
C LYS A 149 -3.45 15.69 -4.16
N ALA A 150 -2.74 16.82 -4.27
CA ALA A 150 -1.51 16.93 -5.03
C ALA A 150 -0.64 15.71 -4.72
N THR A 151 -0.46 14.85 -5.72
CA THR A 151 0.54 13.80 -5.67
C THR A 151 1.89 14.48 -5.63
N LYS A 152 2.42 14.72 -4.43
CA LYS A 152 3.81 15.13 -4.24
C LYS A 152 4.66 14.04 -4.88
N VAL A 153 5.12 14.28 -6.10
CA VAL A 153 6.21 13.54 -6.73
C VAL A 153 7.44 13.95 -5.95
N THR A 154 7.67 13.28 -4.82
CA THR A 154 8.90 13.46 -4.07
C THR A 154 10.02 12.93 -4.95
N LYS A 155 10.80 13.83 -5.56
CA LYS A 155 12.09 13.50 -6.15
C LYS A 155 12.86 12.65 -5.12
N PRO A 156 13.58 11.58 -5.54
CA PRO A 156 14.32 10.76 -4.59
C PRO A 156 15.35 11.66 -3.91
N SER A 157 15.08 12.05 -2.65
CA SER A 157 16.11 12.73 -1.88
C SER A 157 17.24 11.73 -1.70
N THR A 158 18.39 12.06 -2.24
CA THR A 158 19.66 11.37 -2.01
C THR A 158 20.00 11.55 -0.54
N LYS A 159 19.36 10.74 0.31
CA LYS A 159 19.68 10.68 1.73
C LYS A 159 21.07 10.08 1.85
N GLN A 160 22.03 10.92 2.23
CA GLN A 160 23.34 10.48 2.66
C GLN A 160 23.16 9.67 3.96
N PHE A 161 23.63 8.42 3.98
CA PHE A 161 23.55 7.56 5.17
C PHE A 161 24.90 7.56 5.88
N HIS A 162 24.92 7.87 7.17
CA HIS A 162 26.16 7.93 7.96
C HIS A 162 26.45 6.62 8.72
N SER A 163 25.54 5.64 8.67
CA SER A 163 25.70 4.35 9.35
C SER A 163 24.89 3.25 8.67
N GLU A 164 25.45 2.03 8.65
CA GLU A 164 24.78 0.83 8.14
C GLU A 164 23.44 0.56 8.85
N LYS A 165 23.33 0.91 10.14
CA LYS A 165 22.08 0.79 10.91
C LYS A 165 20.98 1.69 10.36
N GLN A 166 21.33 2.88 9.87
CA GLN A 166 20.38 3.82 9.27
C GLN A 166 19.86 3.28 7.94
N VAL A 167 20.75 2.72 7.11
CA VAL A 167 20.38 2.06 5.84
C VAL A 167 19.37 0.93 6.09
N LYS A 168 19.66 0.02 7.03
CA LYS A 168 18.76 -1.09 7.38
C LYS A 168 17.39 -0.60 7.89
N LYS A 169 17.37 0.48 8.69
CA LYS A 169 16.14 1.08 9.22
C LYS A 169 15.31 1.73 8.11
N GLU A 170 15.94 2.43 7.18
CA GLU A 170 15.28 3.05 6.03
C GLU A 170 14.67 1.99 5.11
N LEU A 171 15.42 0.93 4.82
CA LEU A 171 14.98 -0.18 3.97
C LEU A 171 13.80 -0.93 4.58
N LYS A 172 13.84 -1.18 5.90
CA LYS A 172 12.69 -1.72 6.66
C LYS A 172 11.48 -0.79 6.61
N LYS A 173 11.68 0.53 6.73
CA LYS A 173 10.61 1.54 6.67
C LYS A 173 9.99 1.64 5.28
N GLN A 174 10.78 1.52 4.22
CA GLN A 174 10.28 1.47 2.85
C GLN A 174 9.47 0.19 2.61
N ALA A 175 9.97 -0.97 3.07
CA ALA A 175 9.25 -2.23 2.98
C ALA A 175 7.90 -2.20 3.73
N THR A 176 7.86 -1.68 4.95
CA THR A 176 6.60 -1.57 5.71
C THR A 176 5.62 -0.58 5.08
N LYS A 177 6.09 0.54 4.51
CA LYS A 177 5.24 1.46 3.75
C LYS A 177 4.62 0.80 2.53
N ASN A 178 5.38 0.00 1.78
CA ASN A 178 4.86 -0.70 0.60
C ASN A 178 3.80 -1.74 1.00
N VAL A 179 4.03 -2.49 2.08
CA VAL A 179 3.03 -3.40 2.65
C VAL A 179 1.76 -2.67 3.07
N GLN A 180 1.89 -1.53 3.78
CA GLN A 180 0.77 -0.73 4.29
C GLN A 180 -0.06 -0.09 3.16
N LYS A 181 0.56 0.23 2.02
CA LYS A 181 -0.12 0.77 0.84
C LYS A 181 -0.94 -0.29 0.08
N SER A 182 -0.66 -1.59 0.28
CA SER A 182 -1.38 -2.64 -0.44
C SER A 182 -2.88 -2.67 -0.08
N LYS A 183 -3.73 -2.77 -1.10
CA LYS A 183 -5.19 -2.75 -0.93
C LYS A 183 -5.68 -3.93 -0.08
N VAL A 184 -5.05 -5.09 -0.20
CA VAL A 184 -5.41 -6.31 0.53
C VAL A 184 -5.08 -6.16 2.02
N PHE A 185 -3.92 -5.59 2.36
CA PHE A 185 -3.55 -5.32 3.76
C PHE A 185 -4.45 -4.26 4.40
N GLN A 186 -4.80 -3.18 3.67
CA GLN A 186 -5.74 -2.18 4.16
C GLN A 186 -7.13 -2.77 4.43
N LYS A 187 -7.63 -3.63 3.53
CA LYS A 187 -8.90 -4.36 3.73
C LYS A 187 -8.83 -5.23 4.99
N LYS A 188 -7.73 -5.96 5.21
CA LYS A 188 -7.52 -6.78 6.42
C LYS A 188 -7.56 -5.91 7.68
N ASN A 189 -6.80 -4.83 7.74
CA ASN A 189 -6.77 -3.93 8.89
C ASN A 189 -8.13 -3.32 9.19
N LYS A 190 -8.89 -2.91 8.16
CA LYS A 190 -10.25 -2.37 8.33
C LYS A 190 -11.20 -3.42 8.92
N MET A 191 -11.09 -4.66 8.48
CA MET A 191 -11.88 -5.77 9.03
C MET A 191 -11.54 -6.05 10.49
N GLU A 192 -10.25 -6.01 10.83
CA GLU A 192 -9.75 -6.20 12.19
C GLU A 192 -10.17 -5.06 13.12
N GLN A 193 -10.04 -3.80 12.71
CA GLN A 193 -10.55 -2.64 13.45
C GLN A 193 -12.05 -2.73 13.72
N ARG A 194 -12.85 -3.16 12.73
CA ARG A 194 -14.28 -3.39 12.92
C ARG A 194 -14.54 -4.50 13.94
N LYS A 195 -13.73 -5.56 13.96
CA LYS A 195 -13.84 -6.66 14.94
C LYS A 195 -13.48 -6.16 16.34
N GLN A 196 -12.38 -5.44 16.49
CA GLN A 196 -11.93 -4.85 17.75
C GLN A 196 -12.96 -3.85 18.30
N LYS A 197 -13.49 -2.95 17.46
CA LYS A 197 -14.57 -2.02 17.85
C LYS A 197 -15.82 -2.75 18.34
N LYS A 198 -16.21 -3.86 17.70
CA LYS A 198 -17.35 -4.67 18.16
C LYS A 198 -17.05 -5.39 19.48
N GLN A 199 -15.82 -5.86 19.68
CA GLN A 199 -15.40 -6.50 20.92
C GLN A 199 -15.35 -5.51 22.07
N SER A 200 -14.79 -4.32 21.87
CA SER A 200 -14.75 -3.27 22.90
C SER A 200 -16.15 -2.81 23.30
N LEU A 201 -17.06 -2.62 22.34
CA LEU A 201 -18.46 -2.30 22.63
C LEU A 201 -19.15 -3.39 23.46
N ARG A 202 -18.89 -4.68 23.17
CA ARG A 202 -19.42 -5.78 24.00
C ARG A 202 -18.82 -5.78 25.40
N ALA A 203 -17.51 -5.60 25.51
CA ALA A 203 -16.82 -5.53 26.80
C ALA A 203 -17.33 -4.36 27.65
N ASN A 204 -17.53 -3.19 27.05
CA ASN A 204 -18.07 -2.02 27.73
C ASN A 204 -19.51 -2.26 28.21
N LYS A 205 -20.37 -2.84 27.37
CA LYS A 205 -21.74 -3.22 27.78
C LYS A 205 -21.76 -4.20 28.96
N LEU A 206 -20.85 -5.18 28.97
CA LEU A 206 -20.73 -6.12 30.08
C LEU A 206 -20.26 -5.43 31.36
N LYS A 207 -19.27 -4.51 31.26
CA LYS A 207 -18.78 -3.72 32.39
C LYS A 207 -19.85 -2.77 32.95
N GLU A 208 -20.61 -2.10 32.09
CA GLU A 208 -21.73 -1.24 32.48
C GLU A 208 -22.84 -2.03 33.17
N GLY A 209 -23.22 -3.18 32.60
CA GLY A 209 -24.20 -4.08 33.22
C GLY A 209 -23.75 -4.60 34.59
N ALA A 210 -22.45 -4.86 34.79
CA ALA A 210 -21.90 -5.20 36.09
C ALA A 210 -21.98 -4.01 37.06
N LYS A 211 -21.54 -2.81 36.66
CA LYS A 211 -21.60 -1.59 37.49
C LYS A 211 -23.02 -1.25 37.96
N GLN A 212 -24.02 -1.39 37.08
CA GLN A 212 -25.43 -1.17 37.44
C GLN A 212 -25.96 -2.19 38.46
N LYS A 213 -25.46 -3.44 38.42
CA LYS A 213 -25.82 -4.48 39.41
C LYS A 213 -25.17 -4.21 40.77
N PHE A 214 -23.95 -3.70 40.81
CA PHE A 214 -23.27 -3.35 42.07
C PHE A 214 -23.80 -2.05 42.69
N GLY A 215 -24.12 -1.02 41.89
CA GLY A 215 -24.68 0.25 42.39
C GLY A 215 -26.08 0.12 43.00
N LYS A 216 -26.91 -0.84 42.57
CA LYS A 216 -28.25 -1.09 43.13
C LYS A 216 -28.25 -1.79 44.49
N LYS A 217 -27.16 -2.42 44.92
CA LYS A 217 -27.08 -3.13 46.21
C LYS A 217 -26.65 -2.24 47.38
N GLY A 218 -26.07 -1.06 47.12
CA GLY A 218 -25.56 -0.17 48.18
C GLY A 218 -26.58 0.73 48.87
N ASN A 219 -27.81 0.85 48.36
CA ASN A 219 -28.75 1.90 48.78
C ASN A 219 -29.99 1.41 49.55
N LYS A 220 -29.95 0.21 50.14
CA LYS A 220 -31.10 -0.36 50.90
C LYS A 220 -30.96 -0.30 52.43
N ASN A 221 -29.86 0.21 52.99
CA ASN A 221 -29.61 0.20 54.44
C ASN A 221 -29.60 1.62 55.05
N GLY A 222 -30.64 2.41 54.82
CA GLY A 222 -30.67 3.79 55.31
C GLY A 222 -32.07 4.36 55.52
N ARG A 223 -32.98 3.62 56.18
CA ARG A 223 -34.21 4.20 56.74
C ARG A 223 -34.87 3.23 57.74
N PHE A 224 -34.32 3.16 58.95
CA PHE A 224 -35.06 2.71 60.12
C PHE A 224 -34.97 3.83 61.16
N THR A 225 -35.78 4.88 60.98
CA THR A 225 -35.94 5.93 61.97
C THR A 225 -36.75 5.35 63.14
N LYS A 226 -36.11 5.31 64.33
CA LYS A 226 -36.75 4.98 65.60
C LYS A 226 -38.00 5.85 65.78
N ARG A 227 -39.18 5.23 65.88
CA ARG A 227 -40.37 5.86 66.45
C ARG A 227 -40.22 5.76 67.97
N ASN A 228 -39.94 6.88 68.63
CA ASN A 228 -40.10 6.99 70.07
C ASN A 228 -41.58 6.81 70.39
N LYS A 229 -41.83 5.96 71.39
CA LYS A 229 -43.14 5.60 71.89
C LYS A 229 -43.28 6.36 73.20
N ASP A 230 -43.87 7.55 73.14
CA ASP A 230 -44.26 8.28 74.34
C ASP A 230 -45.51 7.58 74.89
N THR A 231 -45.37 7.00 76.07
CA THR A 231 -46.45 6.47 76.91
C THR A 231 -46.84 7.53 77.93
N ASP A 232 -48.13 7.51 78.29
CA ASP A 232 -48.88 8.38 79.22
C ASP A 232 -48.13 8.89 80.46
#